data_AF-A0A9D7H9N7-F1
#
_entry.id   AF-A0A9D7H9N7-F1
#
_cell.length_a   1.000
_cell.length_b   1.000
_cell.length_c   1.000
_cell.angle_alpha   90.00
_cell.angle_beta   90.00
_cell.angle_gamma   90.00
#
_symmetry.space_group_name_H-M   'P 1'
#
loop_
_entity.id
_entity.type
_entity.pdbx_description
1 polymer ?
#
loop_
_entity_poly.entity_id
_entity_poly.type
_entity_poly.pdbx_seq_one_letter_code
_entity_poly.pdbx_strand_id
1 'polypeptide(L)'
;MRISKSSVSPFVVAGVAVGSALATLLAAHPASAATRAVGPGKTYAKPCAAIAAASPGDVVEIDAAGTYDGDVCGWSTDKLTIRGVGGRAKIDAAGQSAQGKAIWVVGGDDTVIENIEFTGAAVPDLNGAGLRLEGSNVTIRGCSFHDNQEGILGGAGVVLIEHSEFARNGNCTDTSGCAHNMYLSANVTKFTLQFSYSHSARSGHEVKTRARENYILYNRISDESDGTASYSIDVPNGGTTVILGNIIEQGAGTENPSLVSYGAEGLSNAGKDLYVVHNTFVNNLGSGTFIDVAGGAAPAVVRNNVFVGGGTLVNQAGAVRDGNFTGAAMFANAATFDFHLLPGSPCVDKAVAAGVTASGVSLTPVFQYVHAASREGRAAVAVPDIGAFELGGGGGTGGEPPGDGGGGGGQPGADAAAISPGADGGGTVMDAGGGVGADAGGGGGGAAPEPVTFSCAMQANKRRDVGGVLVLVGALILGRRRSSRTGRSS
;
A
#
# COMPACT_ATOMS: atom_id res chain seq x y z
N MET A 1 -93.64 18.35 36.23
CA MET A 1 -92.32 17.94 36.72
C MET A 1 -91.28 18.48 35.74
N ARG A 2 -90.43 19.41 36.21
CA ARG A 2 -89.08 19.83 35.75
C ARG A 2 -88.42 18.88 34.71
N ILE A 3 -87.66 19.26 33.66
CA ILE A 3 -86.59 20.27 33.50
C ILE A 3 -86.07 20.30 32.02
N SER A 4 -85.62 21.49 31.59
CA SER A 4 -84.47 21.89 30.70
C SER A 4 -84.22 21.38 29.25
N LYS A 5 -84.23 22.39 28.35
CA LYS A 5 -83.30 22.80 27.26
C LYS A 5 -82.00 22.01 27.02
N SER A 6 -81.59 21.83 25.74
CA SER A 6 -80.48 22.58 25.07
C SER A 6 -80.05 22.05 23.66
N SER A 7 -79.97 22.99 22.71
CA SER A 7 -79.12 23.22 21.50
C SER A 7 -78.02 22.21 21.04
N VAL A 8 -77.76 22.11 19.71
CA VAL A 8 -76.52 22.57 18.98
C VAL A 8 -76.39 22.02 17.51
N SER A 9 -76.11 22.96 16.58
CA SER A 9 -75.36 23.00 15.29
C SER A 9 -75.69 22.21 13.99
N PRO A 10 -75.53 22.87 12.80
CA PRO A 10 -75.57 22.24 11.47
C PRO A 10 -74.18 21.83 10.95
N PHE A 11 -74.13 20.75 10.16
CA PHE A 11 -72.93 20.28 9.45
C PHE A 11 -72.81 20.93 8.06
N VAL A 12 -71.61 21.41 7.75
CA VAL A 12 -71.18 21.95 6.45
C VAL A 12 -70.78 20.79 5.52
N VAL A 13 -71.27 20.79 4.28
CA VAL A 13 -70.83 19.87 3.21
C VAL A 13 -69.69 20.55 2.43
N ALA A 14 -68.48 20.00 2.49
CA ALA A 14 -67.35 20.43 1.67
C ALA A 14 -67.32 19.62 0.36
N GLY A 15 -67.37 20.32 -0.79
CA GLY A 15 -67.24 19.74 -2.12
C GLY A 15 -65.78 19.41 -2.45
N VAL A 16 -65.55 18.21 -2.98
CA VAL A 16 -64.24 17.77 -3.50
C VAL A 16 -64.11 18.22 -4.95
N ALA A 17 -63.14 19.08 -5.23
CA ALA A 17 -62.72 19.43 -6.59
C ALA A 17 -61.71 18.40 -7.11
N VAL A 18 -61.99 17.76 -8.24
CA VAL A 18 -61.09 16.84 -8.93
C VAL A 18 -60.12 17.65 -9.79
N GLY A 19 -58.92 17.91 -9.27
CA GLY A 19 -57.81 18.46 -10.05
C GLY A 19 -57.16 17.36 -10.88
N SER A 20 -57.11 17.53 -12.21
CA SER A 20 -56.38 16.64 -13.11
C SER A 20 -54.88 16.82 -12.89
N ALA A 21 -54.23 15.83 -12.26
CA ALA A 21 -52.78 15.77 -12.13
C ALA A 21 -52.17 15.31 -13.46
N LEU A 22 -51.48 16.22 -14.15
CA LEU A 22 -50.66 15.91 -15.31
C LEU A 22 -49.42 15.14 -14.82
N ALA A 23 -49.44 13.81 -14.95
CA ALA A 23 -48.30 12.97 -14.60
C ALA A 23 -47.18 13.16 -15.64
N THR A 24 -46.18 13.98 -15.29
CA THR A 24 -44.90 14.02 -16.01
C THR A 24 -44.17 12.71 -15.77
N LEU A 25 -44.21 11.80 -16.75
CA LEU A 25 -43.29 10.67 -16.83
C LEU A 25 -41.86 11.22 -16.93
N LEU A 26 -41.12 11.26 -15.82
CA LEU A 26 -39.67 11.34 -15.88
C LEU A 26 -39.16 10.03 -16.49
N ALA A 27 -38.81 10.06 -17.77
CA ALA A 27 -38.02 8.99 -18.37
C ALA A 27 -36.68 8.94 -17.62
N ALA A 28 -36.52 7.96 -16.74
CA ALA A 28 -35.24 7.59 -16.17
C ALA A 28 -34.36 7.12 -17.33
N HIS A 29 -33.53 8.03 -17.86
CA HIS A 29 -32.53 7.67 -18.84
C HIS A 29 -31.52 6.78 -18.12
N PRO A 30 -31.21 5.58 -18.63
CA PRO A 30 -30.09 4.82 -18.09
C PRO A 30 -28.86 5.74 -18.20
N ALA A 31 -28.23 6.04 -17.08
CA ALA A 31 -26.96 6.75 -17.06
C ALA A 31 -25.93 5.82 -17.71
N SER A 32 -25.76 5.94 -19.03
CA SER A 32 -24.67 5.30 -19.74
C SER A 32 -23.40 6.06 -19.39
N ALA A 33 -22.45 5.39 -18.76
CA ALA A 33 -21.08 5.87 -18.66
C ALA A 33 -20.57 6.25 -20.06
N ALA A 34 -20.05 7.46 -20.24
CA ALA A 34 -19.47 7.91 -21.50
C ALA A 34 -17.98 7.56 -21.55
N THR A 35 -17.49 7.23 -22.75
CA THR A 35 -16.05 7.13 -23.00
C THR A 35 -15.52 8.43 -23.59
N ARG A 36 -14.48 8.98 -22.98
CA ARG A 36 -13.82 10.23 -23.35
C ARG A 36 -12.43 9.91 -23.90
N ALA A 37 -12.31 9.97 -25.22
CA ALA A 37 -11.06 9.68 -25.91
C ALA A 37 -10.09 10.87 -25.86
N VAL A 38 -8.86 10.59 -25.46
CA VAL A 38 -7.75 11.54 -25.32
C VAL A 38 -6.61 11.14 -26.25
N GLY A 39 -6.01 12.11 -26.93
CA GLY A 39 -4.80 11.93 -27.74
C GLY A 39 -4.88 12.55 -29.13
N PRO A 40 -3.89 12.27 -30.01
CA PRO A 40 -3.83 12.86 -31.35
C PRO A 40 -5.11 12.61 -32.17
N GLY A 41 -5.76 13.69 -32.61
CA GLY A 41 -6.99 13.61 -33.41
C GLY A 41 -8.24 13.14 -32.65
N LYS A 42 -8.18 12.99 -31.31
CA LYS A 42 -9.34 12.65 -30.46
C LYS A 42 -10.08 13.91 -29.99
N THR A 43 -11.24 13.72 -29.36
CA THR A 43 -12.07 14.82 -28.82
C THR A 43 -11.31 15.69 -27.83
N TYR A 44 -10.49 15.07 -26.97
CA TYR A 44 -9.65 15.78 -26.03
C TYR A 44 -8.18 15.61 -26.41
N ALA A 45 -7.44 16.71 -26.47
CA ALA A 45 -6.01 16.65 -26.76
C ALA A 45 -5.17 16.17 -25.56
N LYS A 46 -5.68 16.37 -24.33
CA LYS A 46 -4.95 16.15 -23.08
C LYS A 46 -5.84 15.49 -22.01
N PRO A 47 -5.29 14.60 -21.16
CA PRO A 47 -6.02 13.91 -20.09
C PRO A 47 -6.82 14.84 -19.19
N CYS A 48 -6.20 15.89 -18.66
CA CYS A 48 -6.84 16.77 -17.67
C CYS A 48 -8.06 17.51 -18.22
N ALA A 49 -8.09 17.81 -19.52
CA ALA A 49 -9.28 18.38 -20.16
C ALA A 49 -10.44 17.37 -20.25
N ALA A 50 -10.15 16.08 -20.48
CA ALA A 50 -11.16 15.04 -20.48
C ALA A 50 -11.67 14.74 -19.07
N ILE A 51 -10.76 14.68 -18.08
CA ILE A 51 -11.09 14.47 -16.66
C ILE A 51 -11.99 15.61 -16.15
N ALA A 52 -11.65 16.86 -16.45
CA ALA A 52 -12.46 18.02 -16.05
C ALA A 52 -13.87 18.02 -16.66
N ALA A 53 -14.05 17.41 -17.84
CA ALA A 53 -15.34 17.27 -18.48
C ALA A 53 -16.13 16.04 -18.03
N ALA A 54 -15.49 15.11 -17.31
CA ALA A 54 -16.05 13.83 -16.91
C ALA A 54 -17.16 13.94 -15.86
N SER A 55 -18.15 13.08 -16.00
CA SER A 55 -19.21 12.86 -15.02
C SER A 55 -18.98 11.53 -14.29
N PRO A 56 -19.56 11.33 -13.10
CA PRO A 56 -19.36 10.09 -12.38
C PRO A 56 -19.76 8.84 -13.19
N GLY A 57 -18.88 7.84 -13.18
CA GLY A 57 -19.03 6.62 -13.98
C GLY A 57 -18.34 6.65 -15.34
N ASP A 58 -17.89 7.82 -15.82
CA ASP A 58 -17.23 7.92 -17.13
C ASP A 58 -15.86 7.22 -17.18
N VAL A 59 -15.47 6.84 -18.40
CA VAL A 59 -14.15 6.30 -18.72
C VAL A 59 -13.37 7.33 -19.53
N VAL A 60 -12.15 7.67 -19.10
CA VAL A 60 -11.20 8.47 -19.87
C VAL A 60 -10.15 7.52 -20.47
N GLU A 61 -10.12 7.42 -21.80
CA GLU A 61 -9.15 6.58 -22.52
C GLU A 61 -8.05 7.45 -23.12
N ILE A 62 -6.81 7.21 -22.71
CA ILE A 62 -5.64 8.01 -23.07
C ILE A 62 -4.77 7.23 -24.05
N ASP A 63 -4.76 7.67 -25.30
CA ASP A 63 -3.94 7.07 -26.35
C ASP A 63 -2.45 7.27 -26.04
N ALA A 64 -1.68 6.19 -25.97
CA ALA A 64 -0.27 6.22 -25.64
C ALA A 64 0.61 6.92 -26.70
N ALA A 65 0.08 7.14 -27.91
CA ALA A 65 0.80 7.89 -28.95
C ALA A 65 0.87 9.41 -28.68
N GLY A 66 0.14 9.93 -27.70
CA GLY A 66 0.16 11.35 -27.34
C GLY A 66 1.33 11.75 -26.46
N THR A 67 1.69 13.04 -26.50
CA THR A 67 2.66 13.65 -25.57
C THR A 67 1.89 14.46 -24.53
N TYR A 68 2.06 14.13 -23.24
CA TYR A 68 1.27 14.69 -22.15
C TYR A 68 2.10 15.44 -21.10
N ASP A 69 3.32 15.84 -21.46
CA ASP A 69 4.23 16.62 -20.60
C ASP A 69 3.54 17.84 -19.99
N GLY A 70 3.64 17.95 -18.67
CA GLY A 70 3.05 19.02 -17.87
C GLY A 70 1.53 18.98 -17.70
N ASP A 71 0.84 17.94 -18.18
CA ASP A 71 -0.61 17.79 -18.03
C ASP A 71 -0.99 17.26 -16.64
N VAL A 72 -0.82 18.14 -15.65
CA VAL A 72 -1.08 17.90 -14.23
C VAL A 72 -2.43 18.51 -13.83
N CYS A 73 -3.22 17.80 -13.03
CA CYS A 73 -4.52 18.29 -12.53
C CYS A 73 -4.97 17.58 -11.26
N GLY A 74 -6.00 18.14 -10.62
CA GLY A 74 -6.76 17.44 -9.60
C GLY A 74 -8.25 17.47 -9.92
N TRP A 75 -9.00 16.49 -9.41
CA TRP A 75 -10.44 16.39 -9.60
C TRP A 75 -11.13 15.86 -8.34
N SER A 76 -12.44 16.09 -8.26
CA SER A 76 -13.31 15.56 -7.20
C SER A 76 -14.50 14.76 -7.76
N THR A 77 -14.51 14.47 -9.07
CA THR A 77 -15.54 13.64 -9.69
C THR A 77 -15.32 12.18 -9.30
N ASP A 78 -16.32 11.57 -8.68
CA ASP A 78 -16.26 10.18 -8.24
C ASP A 78 -16.37 9.18 -9.39
N LYS A 79 -16.04 7.91 -9.15
CA LYS A 79 -16.32 6.77 -10.04
C LYS A 79 -15.75 6.94 -11.44
N LEU A 80 -14.61 7.61 -11.56
CA LEU A 80 -13.91 7.70 -12.84
C LEU A 80 -13.03 6.48 -13.06
N THR A 81 -13.03 5.97 -14.29
CA THR A 81 -11.96 5.08 -14.76
C THR A 81 -11.07 5.87 -15.72
N ILE A 82 -9.77 5.93 -15.46
CA ILE A 82 -8.79 6.61 -16.31
C ILE A 82 -7.77 5.56 -16.75
N ARG A 83 -7.64 5.33 -18.06
CA ARG A 83 -6.80 4.24 -18.56
C ARG A 83 -5.99 4.57 -19.81
N GLY A 84 -4.77 4.06 -19.88
CA GLY A 84 -3.95 4.08 -21.09
C GLY A 84 -4.44 3.05 -22.13
N VAL A 85 -4.51 3.45 -23.39
CA VAL A 85 -4.89 2.58 -24.53
C VAL A 85 -3.85 2.69 -25.64
N GLY A 86 -3.67 1.61 -26.42
CA GLY A 86 -2.63 1.57 -27.47
C GLY A 86 -1.20 1.52 -26.92
N GLY A 87 -1.03 1.12 -25.66
CA GLY A 87 0.21 1.17 -24.90
C GLY A 87 0.00 1.84 -23.54
N ARG A 88 1.08 2.03 -22.78
CA ARG A 88 1.06 2.77 -21.51
C ARG A 88 1.20 4.26 -21.81
N ALA A 89 0.19 5.05 -21.43
CA ALA A 89 0.26 6.50 -21.63
C ALA A 89 1.18 7.14 -20.59
N LYS A 90 2.12 7.98 -21.02
CA LYS A 90 3.09 8.65 -20.15
C LYS A 90 2.65 10.06 -19.79
N ILE A 91 2.59 10.34 -18.50
CA ILE A 91 2.40 11.68 -17.93
C ILE A 91 3.70 12.10 -17.24
N ASP A 92 4.47 12.94 -17.93
CA ASP A 92 5.67 13.55 -17.37
C ASP A 92 5.27 14.86 -16.67
N ALA A 93 5.66 15.05 -15.40
CA ALA A 93 5.36 16.26 -14.66
C ALA A 93 5.95 17.51 -15.34
N ALA A 94 7.09 17.39 -16.03
CA ALA A 94 7.77 18.47 -16.75
C ALA A 94 7.90 19.78 -15.93
N GLY A 95 8.22 19.65 -14.64
CA GLY A 95 8.36 20.77 -13.69
C GLY A 95 7.04 21.38 -13.23
N GLN A 96 5.89 20.80 -13.61
CA GLN A 96 4.57 21.19 -13.14
C GLN A 96 4.10 20.29 -12.00
N SER A 97 3.17 20.80 -11.20
CA SER A 97 2.44 19.99 -10.22
C SER A 97 1.02 20.52 -10.03
N ALA A 98 0.08 19.59 -9.91
CA ALA A 98 -1.27 19.89 -9.50
C ALA A 98 -1.28 20.30 -8.03
N GLN A 99 -1.82 21.50 -7.76
CA GLN A 99 -2.00 22.04 -6.41
C GLN A 99 -0.71 22.13 -5.57
N GLY A 100 0.47 22.11 -6.21
CA GLY A 100 1.75 22.03 -5.49
C GLY A 100 2.02 20.67 -4.84
N LYS A 101 1.34 19.60 -5.26
CA LYS A 101 1.35 18.29 -4.58
C LYS A 101 1.84 17.13 -5.46
N ALA A 102 1.30 16.96 -6.67
CA ALA A 102 1.48 15.74 -7.46
C ALA A 102 1.32 15.96 -8.97
N ILE A 103 1.57 14.93 -9.79
CA ILE A 103 1.12 14.92 -11.19
C ILE A 103 -0.40 14.96 -11.20
N TRP A 104 -1.05 13.99 -10.56
CA TRP A 104 -2.49 14.01 -10.35
C TRP A 104 -2.89 13.99 -8.88
N VAL A 105 -3.84 14.86 -8.51
CA VAL A 105 -4.50 14.87 -7.18
C VAL A 105 -5.88 14.25 -7.32
N VAL A 106 -6.00 13.01 -6.85
CA VAL A 106 -7.21 12.19 -6.95
C VAL A 106 -8.11 12.49 -5.75
N GLY A 107 -9.02 13.44 -5.87
CA GLY A 107 -9.97 13.81 -4.82
C GLY A 107 -11.34 13.13 -4.92
N GLY A 108 -11.65 12.47 -6.05
CA GLY A 108 -12.90 11.73 -6.24
C GLY A 108 -12.83 10.31 -5.68
N ASP A 109 -13.93 9.85 -5.08
CA ASP A 109 -14.05 8.50 -4.54
C ASP A 109 -14.22 7.45 -5.65
N ASP A 110 -13.94 6.19 -5.34
CA ASP A 110 -14.15 5.04 -6.24
C ASP A 110 -13.43 5.18 -7.59
N THR A 111 -12.27 5.84 -7.61
CA THR A 111 -11.47 6.07 -8.83
C THR A 111 -10.64 4.83 -9.20
N VAL A 112 -10.61 4.49 -10.48
CA VAL A 112 -9.75 3.44 -11.06
C VAL A 112 -8.75 4.08 -12.01
N ILE A 113 -7.46 3.81 -11.83
CA ILE A 113 -6.37 4.27 -12.71
C ILE A 113 -5.63 3.06 -13.25
N GLU A 114 -5.57 2.93 -14.58
CA GLU A 114 -5.00 1.75 -15.24
C GLU A 114 -3.96 2.10 -16.32
N ASN A 115 -2.84 1.38 -16.34
CA ASN A 115 -1.89 1.42 -17.45
C ASN A 115 -1.38 2.84 -17.80
N ILE A 116 -1.03 3.62 -16.78
CA ILE A 116 -0.43 4.96 -16.91
C ILE A 116 0.98 4.96 -16.32
N GLU A 117 1.91 5.66 -16.96
CA GLU A 117 3.25 5.97 -16.46
C GLU A 117 3.29 7.38 -15.88
N PHE A 118 3.79 7.53 -14.66
CA PHE A 118 3.92 8.78 -13.93
C PHE A 118 5.39 9.04 -13.57
N THR A 119 5.94 10.16 -14.03
CA THR A 119 7.36 10.48 -13.80
C THR A 119 7.65 11.95 -13.58
N GLY A 120 8.75 12.23 -12.87
CA GLY A 120 9.35 13.56 -12.77
C GLY A 120 8.69 14.50 -11.76
N ALA A 121 7.76 14.01 -10.93
CA ALA A 121 7.09 14.85 -9.95
C ALA A 121 8.08 15.36 -8.90
N ALA A 122 8.20 16.69 -8.80
CA ALA A 122 9.01 17.34 -7.78
C ALA A 122 8.33 18.65 -7.35
N VAL A 123 8.21 18.86 -6.04
CA VAL A 123 7.61 20.05 -5.44
C VAL A 123 8.54 20.62 -4.36
N PRO A 124 8.36 21.90 -3.96
CA PRO A 124 9.21 22.53 -2.95
C PRO A 124 9.24 21.82 -1.59
N ASP A 125 8.12 21.19 -1.21
CA ASP A 125 7.97 20.43 0.04
C ASP A 125 8.61 19.03 -0.03
N LEU A 126 9.35 18.73 -1.11
CA LEU A 126 10.15 17.52 -1.29
C LEU A 126 9.39 16.19 -1.27
N ASN A 127 8.06 16.22 -1.44
CA ASN A 127 7.17 15.06 -1.46
C ASN A 127 6.26 15.02 -2.71
N GLY A 128 6.74 15.57 -3.81
CA GLY A 128 6.03 15.65 -5.08
C GLY A 128 5.67 14.27 -5.59
N ALA A 129 4.38 13.94 -5.61
CA ALA A 129 3.91 12.59 -5.87
C ALA A 129 3.55 12.33 -7.33
N GLY A 130 3.72 11.10 -7.82
CA GLY A 130 3.02 10.66 -9.03
C GLY A 130 1.50 10.78 -8.85
N LEU A 131 0.97 10.22 -7.76
CA LEU A 131 -0.41 10.43 -7.33
C LEU A 131 -0.50 10.89 -5.88
N ARG A 132 -1.27 11.97 -5.64
CA ARG A 132 -1.79 12.30 -4.31
C ARG A 132 -3.21 11.77 -4.21
N LEU A 133 -3.44 10.82 -3.32
CA LEU A 133 -4.75 10.21 -3.09
C LEU A 133 -5.46 10.94 -1.94
N GLU A 134 -6.49 11.72 -2.26
CA GLU A 134 -7.32 12.46 -1.29
C GLU A 134 -8.73 11.88 -1.17
N GLY A 135 -9.22 11.21 -2.22
CA GLY A 135 -10.45 10.42 -2.22
C GLY A 135 -10.28 9.02 -1.61
N SER A 136 -11.41 8.35 -1.40
CA SER A 136 -11.51 7.00 -0.87
C SER A 136 -11.65 5.96 -1.98
N ASN A 137 -11.34 4.69 -1.68
CA ASN A 137 -11.64 3.55 -2.55
C ASN A 137 -10.93 3.61 -3.91
N VAL A 138 -9.61 3.76 -3.92
CA VAL A 138 -8.83 3.90 -5.17
C VAL A 138 -8.24 2.56 -5.60
N THR A 139 -8.39 2.23 -6.88
CA THR A 139 -7.74 1.08 -7.52
C THR A 139 -6.69 1.55 -8.53
N ILE A 140 -5.48 0.99 -8.45
CA ILE A 140 -4.35 1.28 -9.33
C ILE A 140 -3.87 -0.04 -9.93
N ARG A 141 -3.86 -0.13 -11.27
CA ARG A 141 -3.58 -1.39 -11.97
C ARG A 141 -2.65 -1.18 -13.16
N GLY A 142 -1.58 -1.95 -13.27
CA GLY A 142 -0.73 -1.89 -14.48
C GLY A 142 0.07 -0.59 -14.64
N CYS A 143 0.13 0.24 -13.60
CA CYS A 143 0.76 1.57 -13.67
C CYS A 143 2.27 1.50 -13.37
N SER A 144 3.01 2.52 -13.78
CA SER A 144 4.41 2.70 -13.41
C SER A 144 4.64 4.07 -12.82
N PHE A 145 5.38 4.13 -11.71
CA PHE A 145 5.73 5.34 -10.98
C PHE A 145 7.24 5.38 -10.82
N HIS A 146 7.91 6.30 -11.50
CA HIS A 146 9.36 6.36 -11.38
C HIS A 146 9.94 7.75 -11.44
N ASP A 147 11.11 7.91 -10.83
CA ASP A 147 11.86 9.16 -10.80
C ASP A 147 11.02 10.36 -10.34
N ASN A 148 10.09 10.11 -9.41
CA ASN A 148 9.35 11.12 -8.66
C ASN A 148 10.02 11.32 -7.28
N GLN A 149 9.73 12.42 -6.59
CA GLN A 149 10.08 12.51 -5.17
C GLN A 149 9.32 11.44 -4.38
N GLU A 150 8.02 11.27 -4.64
CA GLU A 150 7.15 10.26 -4.03
C GLU A 150 6.39 9.51 -5.13
N GLY A 151 6.27 8.18 -5.06
CA GLY A 151 5.46 7.46 -6.07
C GLY A 151 3.98 7.73 -5.86
N ILE A 152 3.47 7.37 -4.68
CA ILE A 152 2.08 7.61 -4.26
C ILE A 152 2.06 8.11 -2.82
N LEU A 153 1.18 9.08 -2.53
CA LEU A 153 0.99 9.62 -1.19
C LEU A 153 -0.48 9.77 -0.83
N GLY A 154 -0.92 9.14 0.26
CA GLY A 154 -2.21 9.41 0.89
C GLY A 154 -3.15 8.21 0.93
N GLY A 155 -4.41 8.41 0.58
CA GLY A 155 -5.44 7.39 0.46
C GLY A 155 -6.36 7.31 1.67
N ALA A 156 -7.59 6.88 1.43
CA ALA A 156 -8.61 6.60 2.44
C ALA A 156 -9.49 5.41 2.02
N GLY A 157 -10.19 4.79 2.97
CA GLY A 157 -11.03 3.64 2.68
C GLY A 157 -10.22 2.45 2.16
N VAL A 158 -10.66 1.82 1.08
CA VAL A 158 -9.93 0.69 0.48
C VAL A 158 -8.94 1.18 -0.58
N VAL A 159 -7.70 0.69 -0.56
CA VAL A 159 -6.74 0.94 -1.62
C VAL A 159 -6.23 -0.38 -2.16
N LEU A 160 -6.39 -0.61 -3.47
CA LEU A 160 -5.87 -1.76 -4.19
C LEU A 160 -4.82 -1.28 -5.18
N ILE A 161 -3.61 -1.84 -5.09
CA ILE A 161 -2.53 -1.66 -6.06
C ILE A 161 -2.14 -3.03 -6.58
N GLU A 162 -2.23 -3.23 -7.89
CA GLU A 162 -1.83 -4.49 -8.50
C GLU A 162 -1.14 -4.33 -9.85
N HIS A 163 -0.30 -5.32 -10.21
CA HIS A 163 0.42 -5.34 -11.49
C HIS A 163 1.20 -4.05 -11.79
N SER A 164 1.63 -3.33 -10.75
CA SER A 164 2.20 -1.99 -10.88
C SER A 164 3.67 -1.97 -10.50
N GLU A 165 4.41 -1.01 -11.04
CA GLU A 165 5.83 -0.83 -10.82
C GLU A 165 6.12 0.51 -10.14
N PHE A 166 7.01 0.50 -9.14
CA PHE A 166 7.50 1.68 -8.44
C PHE A 166 9.03 1.62 -8.43
N ALA A 167 9.68 2.60 -9.03
CA ALA A 167 11.12 2.57 -9.23
C ALA A 167 11.77 3.93 -8.98
N ARG A 168 12.85 3.99 -8.19
CA ARG A 168 13.69 5.20 -8.09
C ARG A 168 12.94 6.46 -7.64
N ASN A 169 11.85 6.29 -6.89
CA ASN A 169 11.26 7.39 -6.14
C ASN A 169 11.89 7.44 -4.75
N GLY A 170 11.72 8.56 -4.06
CA GLY A 170 12.24 8.76 -2.72
C GLY A 170 13.06 10.04 -2.59
N ASN A 171 12.98 10.64 -1.40
CA ASN A 171 13.78 11.78 -1.01
C ASN A 171 13.76 11.93 0.52
N CYS A 172 14.91 11.85 1.19
CA CYS A 172 15.04 12.07 2.63
C CYS A 172 15.84 13.33 3.00
N THR A 173 16.02 14.27 2.08
CA THR A 173 16.74 15.53 2.40
C THR A 173 15.91 16.52 3.20
N ASP A 174 14.59 16.29 3.30
CA ASP A 174 13.72 17.08 4.16
C ASP A 174 13.85 16.65 5.63
N THR A 175 13.91 17.63 6.51
CA THR A 175 13.89 17.42 7.97
C THR A 175 12.49 17.08 8.51
N SER A 176 11.43 17.33 7.75
CA SER A 176 10.05 17.09 8.17
C SER A 176 9.60 15.63 7.96
N GLY A 177 10.22 14.91 7.03
CA GLY A 177 9.96 13.51 6.71
C GLY A 177 10.65 13.06 5.42
N CYS A 178 10.47 11.79 5.06
CA CYS A 178 10.95 11.26 3.79
C CYS A 178 9.79 11.08 2.80
N ALA A 179 10.11 11.16 1.52
CA ALA A 179 9.30 10.64 0.43
C ALA A 179 9.75 9.20 0.08
N HIS A 180 8.87 8.41 -0.53
CA HIS A 180 9.02 6.97 -0.69
C HIS A 180 8.71 6.50 -2.13
N ASN A 181 8.83 5.20 -2.39
CA ASN A 181 8.13 4.61 -3.54
C ASN A 181 6.62 4.63 -3.31
N MET A 182 6.18 4.44 -2.07
CA MET A 182 4.76 4.34 -1.74
C MET A 182 4.50 4.69 -0.28
N TYR A 183 3.53 5.58 -0.05
CA TYR A 183 3.03 5.94 1.28
C TYR A 183 1.49 5.90 1.33
N LEU A 184 0.95 5.02 2.18
CA LEU A 184 -0.48 4.95 2.48
C LEU A 184 -0.80 5.53 3.86
N SER A 185 -1.81 6.39 3.91
CA SER A 185 -2.21 7.15 5.10
C SER A 185 -2.97 6.31 6.14
N ALA A 186 -3.12 6.84 7.35
CA ALA A 186 -3.87 6.20 8.44
C ALA A 186 -5.39 6.15 8.19
N ASN A 187 -5.88 6.84 7.16
CA ASN A 187 -7.29 6.81 6.77
C ASN A 187 -7.65 5.60 5.89
N VAL A 188 -6.64 4.84 5.44
CA VAL A 188 -6.85 3.60 4.69
C VAL A 188 -7.32 2.50 5.65
N THR A 189 -8.52 1.97 5.42
CA THR A 189 -9.08 0.87 6.20
C THR A 189 -8.49 -0.46 5.76
N LYS A 190 -8.30 -0.67 4.46
CA LYS A 190 -7.68 -1.86 3.88
C LYS A 190 -6.77 -1.49 2.73
N PHE A 191 -5.50 -1.87 2.84
CA PHE A 191 -4.52 -1.76 1.77
C PHE A 191 -4.19 -3.17 1.23
N THR A 192 -4.28 -3.34 -0.09
CA THR A 192 -3.81 -4.55 -0.78
C THR A 192 -2.79 -4.16 -1.84
N LEU A 193 -1.59 -4.74 -1.74
CA LEU A 193 -0.55 -4.68 -2.76
C LEU A 193 -0.30 -6.08 -3.27
N GLN A 194 -0.52 -6.33 -4.57
CA GLN A 194 -0.31 -7.65 -5.14
C GLN A 194 0.30 -7.66 -6.53
N PHE A 195 1.09 -8.68 -6.83
CA PHE A 195 1.67 -8.90 -8.17
C PHE A 195 2.46 -7.70 -8.69
N SER A 196 2.99 -6.89 -7.78
CA SER A 196 3.61 -5.60 -8.07
C SER A 196 5.11 -5.65 -7.79
N TYR A 197 5.80 -4.63 -8.27
CA TYR A 197 7.24 -4.51 -8.18
C TYR A 197 7.64 -3.14 -7.66
N SER A 198 8.10 -3.08 -6.41
CA SER A 198 8.64 -1.85 -5.81
C SER A 198 10.13 -2.03 -5.60
N HIS A 199 10.94 -1.18 -6.21
CA HIS A 199 12.39 -1.36 -6.18
C HIS A 199 13.17 -0.07 -6.27
N SER A 200 14.47 -0.18 -5.98
CA SER A 200 15.46 0.88 -6.18
C SER A 200 15.04 2.22 -5.55
N ALA A 201 14.39 2.22 -4.38
CA ALA A 201 14.00 3.48 -3.74
C ALA A 201 15.25 4.32 -3.42
N ARG A 202 15.18 5.63 -3.65
CA ARG A 202 16.27 6.59 -3.39
C ARG A 202 16.08 7.20 -2.01
N SER A 203 16.57 6.50 -0.99
CA SER A 203 16.16 6.72 0.40
C SER A 203 14.67 6.43 0.59
N GLY A 204 14.13 6.69 1.79
CA GLY A 204 12.71 6.44 2.05
C GLY A 204 12.44 4.94 2.15
N HIS A 205 11.29 4.46 1.68
CA HIS A 205 10.87 3.06 1.83
C HIS A 205 10.29 2.56 0.52
N GLU A 206 10.37 1.26 0.29
CA GLU A 206 9.76 0.64 -0.89
C GLU A 206 8.24 0.53 -0.71
N VAL A 207 7.80 0.23 0.52
CA VAL A 207 6.39 0.25 0.93
C VAL A 207 6.26 0.84 2.33
N LYS A 208 5.53 1.95 2.49
CA LYS A 208 5.11 2.48 3.79
C LYS A 208 3.58 2.50 3.87
N THR A 209 3.00 1.87 4.90
CA THR A 209 1.54 1.84 5.06
C THR A 209 1.10 2.03 6.51
N ARG A 210 0.17 2.96 6.73
CA ARG A 210 -0.50 3.19 8.01
C ARG A 210 -1.89 2.57 8.06
N ALA A 211 -2.26 1.77 7.06
CA ALA A 211 -3.60 1.21 6.96
C ALA A 211 -3.92 0.25 8.12
N ARG A 212 -5.22 0.12 8.43
CA ARG A 212 -5.70 -0.74 9.54
C ARG A 212 -5.54 -2.23 9.22
N GLU A 213 -5.81 -2.61 7.98
CA GLU A 213 -5.55 -3.93 7.42
C GLU A 213 -4.60 -3.83 6.23
N ASN A 214 -3.60 -4.70 6.19
CA ASN A 214 -2.58 -4.69 5.15
C ASN A 214 -2.42 -6.10 4.57
N TYR A 215 -2.55 -6.22 3.26
CA TYR A 215 -2.34 -7.46 2.51
C TYR A 215 -1.25 -7.19 1.46
N ILE A 216 -0.03 -7.61 1.76
CA ILE A 216 1.13 -7.46 0.89
C ILE A 216 1.44 -8.85 0.34
N LEU A 217 0.99 -9.12 -0.88
CA LEU A 217 0.84 -10.48 -1.41
C LEU A 217 1.57 -10.67 -2.74
N TYR A 218 2.46 -11.66 -2.84
CA TYR A 218 3.02 -12.09 -4.13
C TYR A 218 3.69 -10.96 -4.94
N ASN A 219 4.43 -10.08 -4.25
CA ASN A 219 5.17 -8.98 -4.87
C ASN A 219 6.66 -9.29 -4.95
N ARG A 220 7.36 -8.47 -5.71
CA ARG A 220 8.80 -8.27 -5.54
C ARG A 220 9.05 -6.89 -4.95
N ILE A 221 9.74 -6.85 -3.82
CA ILE A 221 10.08 -5.64 -3.07
C ILE A 221 11.59 -5.71 -2.83
N SER A 222 12.39 -4.91 -3.55
CA SER A 222 13.85 -5.12 -3.59
C SER A 222 14.66 -3.87 -3.89
N ASP A 223 15.67 -3.56 -3.08
CA ASP A 223 16.61 -2.46 -3.36
C ASP A 223 17.34 -2.65 -4.70
N GLU A 224 17.61 -3.90 -5.07
CA GLU A 224 18.50 -4.25 -6.17
C GLU A 224 19.90 -3.61 -6.03
N SER A 225 20.59 -3.36 -7.14
CA SER A 225 21.98 -2.88 -7.13
C SER A 225 22.13 -1.39 -6.85
N ASP A 226 21.07 -0.59 -7.07
CA ASP A 226 21.11 0.88 -7.03
C ASP A 226 20.15 1.50 -6.00
N GLY A 227 19.31 0.70 -5.33
CA GLY A 227 18.46 1.14 -4.24
C GLY A 227 19.22 1.45 -2.95
N THR A 228 18.69 2.41 -2.22
CA THR A 228 19.15 2.80 -0.88
C THR A 228 17.95 2.96 0.05
N ALA A 229 16.92 2.13 -0.10
CA ALA A 229 15.76 2.19 0.77
C ALA A 229 16.18 2.04 2.23
N SER A 230 15.43 2.65 3.12
CA SER A 230 15.53 2.46 4.57
C SER A 230 14.90 1.12 4.95
N TYR A 231 13.57 0.99 4.88
CA TYR A 231 12.88 -0.29 5.01
C TYR A 231 12.32 -0.74 3.66
N SER A 232 12.32 -2.06 3.42
CA SER A 232 11.54 -2.65 2.33
C SER A 232 10.04 -2.53 2.62
N ILE A 233 9.63 -2.85 3.86
CA ILE A 233 8.24 -2.71 4.29
C ILE A 233 8.21 -2.04 5.66
N ASP A 234 7.51 -0.91 5.77
CA ASP A 234 7.24 -0.24 7.03
C ASP A 234 5.73 -0.15 7.29
N VAL A 235 5.31 -0.73 8.41
CA VAL A 235 3.93 -0.69 8.93
C VAL A 235 3.94 0.05 10.27
N PRO A 236 4.19 1.37 10.27
CA PRO A 236 4.62 2.07 11.47
C PRO A 236 3.54 2.16 12.57
N ASN A 237 2.26 2.05 12.19
CA ASN A 237 1.12 2.11 13.14
C ASN A 237 0.59 0.73 13.58
N GLY A 238 1.23 -0.36 13.16
CA GLY A 238 0.67 -1.69 13.27
C GLY A 238 -0.59 -1.85 12.41
N GLY A 239 -1.52 -2.69 12.85
CA GLY A 239 -2.68 -3.13 12.06
C GLY A 239 -2.62 -4.62 11.80
N THR A 240 -3.74 -5.21 11.39
CA THR A 240 -3.75 -6.62 10.99
C THR A 240 -3.03 -6.73 9.65
N THR A 241 -1.87 -7.40 9.63
CA THR A 241 -0.97 -7.37 8.48
C THR A 241 -0.60 -8.78 8.04
N VAL A 242 -0.84 -9.08 6.76
CA VAL A 242 -0.43 -10.30 6.08
C VAL A 242 0.61 -9.96 5.02
N ILE A 243 1.81 -10.51 5.18
CA ILE A 243 2.92 -10.46 4.22
C ILE A 243 3.11 -11.89 3.72
N LEU A 244 2.59 -12.18 2.52
CA LEU A 244 2.47 -13.55 2.01
C LEU A 244 3.08 -13.70 0.61
N GLY A 245 3.96 -14.68 0.44
CA GLY A 245 4.41 -15.06 -0.91
C GLY A 245 5.30 -14.05 -1.61
N ASN A 246 5.87 -13.06 -0.91
CA ASN A 246 6.69 -12.01 -1.52
C ASN A 246 8.16 -12.41 -1.62
N ILE A 247 8.83 -11.85 -2.62
CA ILE A 247 10.28 -11.70 -2.64
C ILE A 247 10.60 -10.37 -1.96
N ILE A 248 11.44 -10.40 -0.93
CA ILE A 248 11.87 -9.21 -0.18
C ILE A 248 13.39 -9.20 -0.14
N GLU A 249 14.01 -8.21 -0.76
CA GLU A 249 15.46 -8.08 -0.80
C GLU A 249 15.91 -6.69 -0.32
N GLN A 250 16.94 -6.69 0.52
CA GLN A 250 17.59 -5.48 0.97
C GLN A 250 19.02 -5.45 0.49
N GLY A 251 19.38 -4.34 -0.15
CA GLY A 251 20.66 -4.13 -0.80
C GLY A 251 21.75 -3.74 0.21
N ALA A 252 23.00 -3.82 -0.23
CA ALA A 252 24.14 -3.42 0.60
C ALA A 252 24.18 -1.90 0.86
N GLY A 253 23.45 -1.10 0.07
CA GLY A 253 23.33 0.35 0.19
C GLY A 253 22.17 0.85 1.06
N THR A 254 21.41 -0.07 1.67
CA THR A 254 20.26 0.26 2.51
C THR A 254 20.60 1.19 3.69
N GLU A 255 19.66 2.04 4.09
CA GLU A 255 19.85 3.02 5.17
C GLU A 255 19.49 2.47 6.55
N ASN A 256 18.64 1.43 6.63
CA ASN A 256 18.24 0.82 7.89
C ASN A 256 18.64 -0.66 7.93
N PRO A 257 19.16 -1.18 9.04
CA PRO A 257 19.51 -2.60 9.13
C PRO A 257 18.30 -3.55 9.24
N SER A 258 17.08 -3.05 9.29
CA SER A 258 15.88 -3.90 9.31
C SER A 258 15.16 -3.89 7.95
N LEU A 259 14.62 -5.03 7.53
CA LEU A 259 13.90 -5.14 6.25
C LEU A 259 12.42 -4.81 6.41
N VAL A 260 11.79 -5.43 7.41
CA VAL A 260 10.38 -5.21 7.77
C VAL A 260 10.31 -4.55 9.15
N SER A 261 9.67 -3.39 9.22
CA SER A 261 9.35 -2.67 10.45
C SER A 261 7.84 -2.77 10.74
N TYR A 262 7.48 -3.14 11.97
CA TYR A 262 6.09 -3.22 12.40
C TYR A 262 5.88 -2.49 13.74
N GLY A 263 5.11 -1.41 13.69
CA GLY A 263 4.70 -0.64 14.87
C GLY A 263 5.73 0.36 15.39
N ALA A 264 6.77 0.69 14.61
CA ALA A 264 7.88 1.54 15.05
C ALA A 264 7.46 2.98 15.45
N GLU A 265 6.36 3.50 14.89
CA GLU A 265 5.80 4.81 15.27
C GLU A 265 4.61 4.69 16.24
N GLY A 266 4.42 3.50 16.81
CA GLY A 266 3.41 3.20 17.83
C GLY A 266 2.23 2.40 17.29
N LEU A 267 1.83 1.36 18.04
CA LEU A 267 0.72 0.45 17.71
C LEU A 267 -0.65 1.11 17.97
N SER A 268 -0.96 2.17 17.23
CA SER A 268 -2.19 2.94 17.34
C SER A 268 -3.38 2.30 16.63
N ASN A 269 -3.13 1.42 15.65
CA ASN A 269 -4.19 0.62 15.05
C ASN A 269 -4.71 -0.44 16.05
N ALA A 270 -6.00 -0.77 15.93
CA ALA A 270 -6.64 -1.74 16.82
C ALA A 270 -6.09 -3.17 16.61
N GLY A 271 -5.87 -3.56 15.35
CA GLY A 271 -5.19 -4.79 14.97
C GLY A 271 -3.71 -4.73 15.33
N LYS A 272 -3.18 -5.83 15.88
CA LYS A 272 -1.79 -5.93 16.38
C LYS A 272 -1.11 -7.24 15.97
N ASP A 273 -1.71 -7.93 15.01
CA ASP A 273 -1.32 -9.24 14.53
C ASP A 273 -0.60 -9.14 13.19
N LEU A 274 0.57 -9.77 13.14
CA LEU A 274 1.47 -9.79 11.99
C LEU A 274 1.68 -11.24 11.55
N TYR A 275 1.38 -11.54 10.30
CA TYR A 275 1.64 -12.82 9.65
C TYR A 275 2.64 -12.60 8.52
N VAL A 276 3.79 -13.26 8.59
CA VAL A 276 4.84 -13.22 7.57
C VAL A 276 5.07 -14.66 7.13
N VAL A 277 4.49 -15.03 5.98
CA VAL A 277 4.36 -16.43 5.59
C VAL A 277 4.80 -16.66 4.15
N HIS A 278 5.56 -17.73 3.88
CA HIS A 278 5.99 -18.10 2.53
C HIS A 278 6.69 -16.97 1.76
N ASN A 279 7.46 -16.11 2.42
CA ASN A 279 8.26 -15.10 1.73
C ASN A 279 9.70 -15.59 1.54
N THR A 280 10.38 -15.06 0.53
CA THR A 280 11.82 -15.24 0.34
C THR A 280 12.52 -13.93 0.68
N PHE A 281 13.25 -13.91 1.79
CA PHE A 281 14.06 -12.80 2.24
C PHE A 281 15.53 -12.96 1.85
N VAL A 282 16.10 -11.90 1.26
CA VAL A 282 17.53 -11.81 0.95
C VAL A 282 18.09 -10.53 1.54
N ASN A 283 19.06 -10.66 2.45
CA ASN A 283 19.69 -9.53 3.14
C ASN A 283 21.15 -9.39 2.69
N ASN A 284 21.40 -8.53 1.71
CA ASN A 284 22.74 -8.27 1.20
C ASN A 284 23.56 -7.29 2.08
N LEU A 285 22.93 -6.64 3.07
CA LEU A 285 23.66 -5.94 4.14
C LEU A 285 24.39 -6.93 5.06
N GLY A 286 23.89 -8.16 5.18
CA GLY A 286 24.52 -9.27 5.92
C GLY A 286 24.50 -9.14 7.44
N SER A 287 23.73 -8.18 7.97
CA SER A 287 23.53 -7.96 9.41
C SER A 287 22.14 -7.35 9.67
N GLY A 288 21.81 -7.06 10.93
CA GLY A 288 20.55 -6.42 11.29
C GLY A 288 19.42 -7.40 11.62
N THR A 289 18.17 -7.01 11.34
CA THR A 289 16.97 -7.77 11.73
C THR A 289 16.01 -7.89 10.55
N PHE A 290 15.66 -9.10 10.14
CA PHE A 290 14.69 -9.27 9.03
C PHE A 290 13.32 -8.68 9.36
N ILE A 291 12.82 -8.97 10.57
CA ILE A 291 11.50 -8.53 11.02
C ILE A 291 11.63 -7.88 12.40
N ASP A 292 11.55 -6.55 12.45
CA ASP A 292 11.61 -5.77 13.68
C ASP A 292 10.19 -5.40 14.13
N VAL A 293 9.76 -5.98 15.25
CA VAL A 293 8.42 -5.87 15.78
C VAL A 293 8.45 -5.05 17.07
N ALA A 294 7.68 -3.97 17.11
CA ALA A 294 7.56 -3.13 18.30
C ALA A 294 6.95 -3.89 19.49
N GLY A 295 7.37 -3.52 20.70
CA GLY A 295 6.80 -4.05 21.93
C GLY A 295 5.30 -3.78 22.05
N GLY A 296 4.54 -4.78 22.51
CA GLY A 296 3.08 -4.69 22.66
C GLY A 296 2.27 -5.23 21.47
N ALA A 297 2.93 -5.62 20.38
CA ALA A 297 2.30 -6.39 19.31
C ALA A 297 1.97 -7.82 19.80
N ALA A 298 0.99 -8.45 19.16
CA ALA A 298 0.77 -9.89 19.37
C ALA A 298 1.99 -10.69 18.89
N PRO A 299 2.20 -11.93 19.39
CA PRO A 299 3.19 -12.83 18.82
C PRO A 299 3.05 -12.93 17.29
N ALA A 300 4.08 -12.50 16.56
CA ALA A 300 4.11 -12.57 15.11
C ALA A 300 4.14 -14.04 14.67
N VAL A 301 3.39 -14.35 13.61
CA VAL A 301 3.42 -15.65 12.96
C VAL A 301 4.39 -15.55 11.79
N VAL A 302 5.59 -16.07 11.96
CA VAL A 302 6.64 -16.09 10.95
C VAL A 302 6.82 -17.54 10.52
N ARG A 303 6.25 -17.95 9.39
CA ARG A 303 6.30 -19.36 8.96
C ARG A 303 6.68 -19.57 7.51
N ASN A 304 7.31 -20.69 7.22
CA ASN A 304 7.62 -21.12 5.86
C ASN A 304 8.38 -20.08 5.03
N ASN A 305 9.14 -19.17 5.65
CA ASN A 305 9.95 -18.19 4.93
C ASN A 305 11.36 -18.72 4.72
N VAL A 306 11.98 -18.28 3.62
CA VAL A 306 13.41 -18.44 3.37
C VAL A 306 14.13 -17.18 3.84
N PHE A 307 15.19 -17.32 4.64
CA PHE A 307 16.06 -16.22 5.07
C PHE A 307 17.50 -16.46 4.61
N VAL A 308 17.98 -15.62 3.71
CA VAL A 308 19.36 -15.62 3.20
C VAL A 308 20.02 -14.28 3.51
N GLY A 309 21.31 -14.30 3.82
CA GLY A 309 22.02 -13.12 4.33
C GLY A 309 21.96 -13.07 5.87
N GLY A 310 23.07 -12.77 6.54
CA GLY A 310 23.13 -12.82 8.01
C GLY A 310 22.15 -11.84 8.67
N GLY A 311 21.71 -12.13 9.89
CA GLY A 311 20.82 -11.25 10.66
C GLY A 311 19.99 -11.99 11.70
N THR A 312 19.26 -11.22 12.50
CA THR A 312 18.25 -11.75 13.42
C THR A 312 16.94 -11.94 12.66
N LEU A 313 16.38 -13.16 12.66
CA LEU A 313 15.13 -13.46 11.94
C LEU A 313 13.97 -12.56 12.40
N VAL A 314 13.74 -12.48 13.71
CA VAL A 314 12.72 -11.63 14.32
C VAL A 314 13.17 -11.25 15.72
N ASN A 315 12.97 -10.00 16.13
CA ASN A 315 13.38 -9.50 17.45
C ASN A 315 12.48 -9.99 18.60
N GLN A 316 11.25 -10.42 18.29
CA GLN A 316 10.23 -10.78 19.26
C GLN A 316 10.42 -12.24 19.74
N ALA A 317 10.81 -12.42 21.01
CA ALA A 317 11.07 -13.74 21.58
C ALA A 317 9.87 -14.71 21.50
N GLY A 318 8.65 -14.18 21.61
CA GLY A 318 7.40 -14.94 21.55
C GLY A 318 6.90 -15.27 20.14
N ALA A 319 7.59 -14.83 19.08
CA ALA A 319 7.17 -15.10 17.71
C ALA A 319 7.13 -16.60 17.42
N VAL A 320 6.09 -17.02 16.70
CA VAL A 320 5.95 -18.38 16.15
C VAL A 320 6.83 -18.47 14.91
N ARG A 321 7.70 -19.49 14.83
CA ARG A 321 8.82 -19.55 13.86
C ARG A 321 8.88 -20.86 13.06
N ASP A 322 7.76 -21.55 12.92
CA ASP A 322 7.71 -22.90 12.34
C ASP A 322 8.04 -22.91 10.83
N GLY A 323 8.70 -23.96 10.36
CA GLY A 323 8.93 -24.19 8.93
C GLY A 323 9.81 -23.15 8.21
N ASN A 324 10.45 -22.21 8.91
CA ASN A 324 11.39 -21.29 8.26
C ASN A 324 12.71 -21.99 7.93
N PHE A 325 13.33 -21.57 6.84
CA PHE A 325 14.68 -21.99 6.45
C PHE A 325 15.67 -20.82 6.57
N THR A 326 16.88 -21.10 7.06
CA THR A 326 18.00 -20.14 7.10
C THR A 326 19.26 -20.81 6.57
N GLY A 327 19.91 -20.19 5.60
CA GLY A 327 21.13 -20.72 4.99
C GLY A 327 21.13 -20.61 3.47
N ALA A 328 21.90 -21.46 2.79
CA ALA A 328 21.95 -21.48 1.33
C ALA A 328 20.72 -22.18 0.75
N ALA A 329 19.78 -21.40 0.19
CA ALA A 329 18.52 -21.90 -0.34
C ALA A 329 18.61 -22.53 -1.74
N MET A 330 19.79 -22.47 -2.39
CA MET A 330 20.04 -22.91 -3.77
C MET A 330 19.13 -22.20 -4.78
N PHE A 331 19.28 -20.88 -4.88
CA PHE A 331 18.58 -20.06 -5.87
C PHE A 331 19.13 -20.25 -7.29
N ALA A 332 18.27 -20.06 -8.29
CA ALA A 332 18.61 -20.15 -9.71
C ALA A 332 19.70 -19.16 -10.10
N ASN A 333 19.54 -17.88 -9.75
CA ASN A 333 20.58 -16.87 -9.94
C ASN A 333 20.36 -15.64 -9.03
N ALA A 334 20.85 -15.71 -7.79
CA ALA A 334 20.73 -14.62 -6.83
C ALA A 334 21.41 -13.31 -7.28
N ALA A 335 22.45 -13.39 -8.13
CA ALA A 335 23.17 -12.21 -8.63
C ALA A 335 22.35 -11.38 -9.62
N THR A 336 21.32 -11.99 -10.23
CA THR A 336 20.34 -11.31 -11.08
C THR A 336 18.96 -11.29 -10.46
N PHE A 337 18.88 -11.46 -9.13
CA PHE A 337 17.64 -11.47 -8.34
C PHE A 337 16.62 -12.54 -8.76
N ASP A 338 17.09 -13.62 -9.39
CA ASP A 338 16.29 -14.80 -9.65
C ASP A 338 16.39 -15.75 -8.44
N PHE A 339 15.39 -15.66 -7.58
CA PHE A 339 15.30 -16.41 -6.33
C PHE A 339 14.41 -17.67 -6.44
N HIS A 340 14.11 -18.14 -7.65
CA HIS A 340 13.51 -19.46 -7.81
C HIS A 340 14.42 -20.54 -7.21
N LEU A 341 13.82 -21.55 -6.58
CA LEU A 341 14.57 -22.68 -6.02
C LEU A 341 15.07 -23.59 -7.15
N LEU A 342 16.27 -24.14 -7.00
CA LEU A 342 16.77 -25.20 -7.88
C LEU A 342 16.41 -26.60 -7.36
N PRO A 343 16.34 -27.62 -8.23
CA PRO A 343 16.25 -29.01 -7.81
C PRO A 343 17.31 -29.38 -6.77
N GLY A 344 16.88 -30.04 -5.70
CA GLY A 344 17.74 -30.41 -4.56
C GLY A 344 17.86 -29.32 -3.48
N SER A 345 17.19 -28.18 -3.64
CA SER A 345 17.11 -27.15 -2.59
C SER A 345 16.59 -27.74 -1.27
N PRO A 346 17.15 -27.35 -0.12
CA PRO A 346 16.67 -27.77 1.20
C PRO A 346 15.29 -27.20 1.55
N CYS A 347 14.78 -26.25 0.77
CA CYS A 347 13.46 -25.65 0.96
C CYS A 347 12.33 -26.47 0.32
N VAL A 348 12.67 -27.41 -0.58
CA VAL A 348 11.69 -28.17 -1.37
C VAL A 348 10.98 -29.23 -0.52
N ASP A 349 9.65 -29.27 -0.58
CA ASP A 349 8.77 -30.17 0.16
C ASP A 349 8.92 -30.10 1.69
N LYS A 350 9.21 -28.91 2.24
CA LYS A 350 9.50 -28.72 3.68
C LYS A 350 8.55 -27.80 4.44
N ALA A 351 7.58 -27.17 3.78
CA ALA A 351 6.66 -26.28 4.48
C ALA A 351 5.81 -27.04 5.51
N VAL A 352 5.49 -26.36 6.61
CA VAL A 352 4.44 -26.80 7.53
C VAL A 352 3.10 -26.17 7.14
N ALA A 353 2.00 -26.62 7.75
CA ALA A 353 0.69 -26.01 7.51
C ALA A 353 0.73 -24.50 7.84
N ALA A 354 0.42 -23.66 6.84
CA ALA A 354 0.47 -22.21 6.98
C ALA A 354 -0.59 -21.69 7.97
N GLY A 355 -1.77 -22.33 7.98
CA GLY A 355 -2.89 -21.98 8.85
C GLY A 355 -3.76 -20.85 8.29
N VAL A 356 -4.46 -20.17 9.19
CA VAL A 356 -5.33 -19.03 8.90
C VAL A 356 -5.04 -17.89 9.88
N THR A 357 -5.37 -16.66 9.50
CA THR A 357 -5.38 -15.52 10.43
C THR A 357 -6.48 -15.67 11.48
N ALA A 358 -6.46 -14.83 12.51
CA ALA A 358 -7.56 -14.76 13.49
C ALA A 358 -8.92 -14.44 12.86
N SER A 359 -8.94 -13.72 11.73
CA SER A 359 -10.14 -13.41 10.94
C SER A 359 -10.52 -14.48 9.91
N GLY A 360 -9.78 -15.61 9.85
CA GLY A 360 -10.08 -16.72 8.95
C GLY A 360 -9.50 -16.61 7.54
N VAL A 361 -8.61 -15.65 7.28
CA VAL A 361 -7.91 -15.55 5.99
C VAL A 361 -6.90 -16.69 5.86
N SER A 362 -6.98 -17.46 4.78
CA SER A 362 -5.99 -18.51 4.48
C SER A 362 -4.59 -17.93 4.29
N LEU A 363 -3.60 -18.56 4.92
CA LEU A 363 -2.18 -18.24 4.75
C LEU A 363 -1.48 -19.20 3.77
N THR A 364 -2.25 -20.09 3.11
CA THR A 364 -1.72 -20.98 2.07
C THR A 364 -1.61 -20.19 0.77
N PRO A 365 -0.41 -20.06 0.18
CA PRO A 365 -0.24 -19.24 -1.02
C PRO A 365 -0.75 -19.98 -2.26
N VAL A 366 -1.49 -19.25 -3.10
CA VAL A 366 -2.13 -19.78 -4.32
C VAL A 366 -1.59 -19.15 -5.61
N PHE A 367 -0.75 -18.11 -5.47
CA PHE A 367 -0.03 -17.48 -6.56
C PHE A 367 1.46 -17.40 -6.23
N GLN A 368 2.28 -17.19 -7.25
CA GLN A 368 3.67 -16.76 -7.11
C GLN A 368 3.95 -15.63 -8.11
N TYR A 369 4.88 -14.75 -7.74
CA TYR A 369 5.21 -13.58 -8.52
C TYR A 369 5.92 -13.96 -9.83
N VAL A 370 5.58 -13.27 -10.91
CA VAL A 370 6.29 -13.36 -12.20
C VAL A 370 6.81 -11.98 -12.55
N HIS A 371 8.11 -11.88 -12.76
CA HIS A 371 8.76 -10.61 -13.10
C HIS A 371 8.30 -10.12 -14.49
N ALA A 372 7.98 -8.83 -14.70
CA ALA A 372 8.21 -7.69 -13.81
C ALA A 372 7.05 -7.24 -12.92
N ALA A 373 5.79 -7.54 -13.20
CA ALA A 373 4.68 -7.17 -12.32
C ALA A 373 3.48 -8.06 -12.64
N SER A 374 3.70 -9.37 -12.54
CA SER A 374 2.75 -10.39 -12.94
C SER A 374 2.69 -11.52 -11.91
N ARG A 375 1.87 -12.51 -12.21
CA ARG A 375 1.66 -13.69 -11.38
C ARG A 375 1.45 -14.91 -12.24
N GLU A 376 1.63 -16.06 -11.61
CA GLU A 376 1.08 -17.33 -12.07
C GLU A 376 0.48 -18.10 -10.89
N GLY A 377 -0.32 -19.13 -11.18
CA GLY A 377 -0.80 -20.04 -10.16
C GLY A 377 0.35 -20.76 -9.46
N ARG A 378 0.22 -20.98 -8.15
CA ARG A 378 1.17 -21.74 -7.33
C ARG A 378 0.51 -23.03 -6.87
N ALA A 379 0.62 -24.08 -7.68
CA ALA A 379 0.11 -25.40 -7.34
C ALA A 379 1.17 -26.18 -6.56
N ALA A 380 0.84 -26.64 -5.34
CA ALA A 380 1.73 -27.53 -4.61
C ALA A 380 1.91 -28.84 -5.39
N VAL A 381 3.17 -29.21 -5.67
CA VAL A 381 3.47 -30.47 -6.38
C VAL A 381 3.43 -31.63 -5.41
N ALA A 382 3.85 -31.41 -4.15
CA ALA A 382 3.64 -32.30 -3.03
C ALA A 382 3.40 -31.51 -1.74
N VAL A 383 4.27 -31.62 -0.74
CA VAL A 383 4.24 -30.70 0.41
C VAL A 383 4.70 -29.34 -0.13
N PRO A 384 4.05 -28.21 0.19
CA PRO A 384 4.51 -26.93 -0.33
C PRO A 384 5.98 -26.66 0.01
N ASP A 385 6.64 -25.92 -0.88
CA ASP A 385 8.00 -25.44 -0.65
C ASP A 385 8.03 -24.29 0.35
N ILE A 386 9.12 -24.18 1.11
CA ILE A 386 9.40 -23.00 1.93
C ILE A 386 9.79 -21.84 0.99
N GLY A 387 9.23 -20.67 1.22
CA GLY A 387 9.51 -19.45 0.46
C GLY A 387 8.44 -19.07 -0.56
N ALA A 388 8.75 -18.06 -1.37
CA ALA A 388 7.82 -17.42 -2.30
C ALA A 388 7.45 -18.29 -3.51
N PHE A 389 8.34 -19.20 -3.90
CA PHE A 389 8.19 -20.03 -5.09
C PHE A 389 7.91 -21.47 -4.75
N GLU A 390 7.20 -22.14 -5.64
CA GLU A 390 7.02 -23.59 -5.66
C GLU A 390 7.76 -24.16 -6.88
N LEU A 391 8.75 -25.03 -6.63
CA LEU A 391 9.52 -25.68 -7.68
C LEU A 391 8.63 -26.63 -8.48
N GLY A 392 8.46 -26.32 -9.77
CA GLY A 392 7.60 -27.10 -10.67
C GLY A 392 6.10 -26.89 -10.43
N GLY A 393 5.71 -25.95 -9.55
CA GLY A 393 4.32 -25.61 -9.25
C GLY A 393 3.73 -24.47 -10.08
N GLY A 394 4.52 -23.86 -10.97
CA GLY A 394 4.08 -22.83 -11.91
C GLY A 394 3.28 -23.40 -13.10
N GLY A 395 2.57 -22.54 -13.82
CA GLY A 395 1.86 -22.94 -15.06
C GLY A 395 0.33 -23.04 -15.03
N GLY A 396 -0.34 -22.57 -13.97
CA GLY A 396 -1.77 -22.22 -14.05
C GLY A 396 -1.93 -20.85 -14.72
N THR A 397 -2.95 -20.66 -15.59
CA THR A 397 -3.18 -19.42 -16.36
C THR A 397 -3.27 -18.19 -15.45
N GLY A 398 -2.13 -17.56 -15.15
CA GLY A 398 -2.07 -16.20 -14.64
C GLY A 398 -2.55 -15.31 -15.77
N GLY A 399 -3.60 -14.53 -15.51
CA GLY A 399 -4.06 -13.52 -16.46
C GLY A 399 -2.87 -12.71 -16.95
N GLU A 400 -2.74 -12.59 -18.26
CA GLU A 400 -1.81 -11.65 -18.87
C GLU A 400 -1.98 -10.30 -18.17
N PRO A 401 -0.88 -9.57 -17.87
CA PRO A 401 -1.01 -8.13 -17.64
C PRO A 401 -1.79 -7.54 -18.81
N PRO A 402 -2.57 -6.45 -18.68
CA PRO A 402 -3.26 -5.85 -19.81
C PRO A 402 -2.26 -5.61 -20.95
N GLY A 403 -2.27 -6.50 -21.94
CA GLY A 403 -1.33 -6.49 -23.05
C GLY A 403 -1.65 -5.31 -23.96
N ASP A 404 -0.64 -4.90 -24.71
CA ASP A 404 -0.68 -3.83 -25.72
C ASP A 404 -1.61 -4.10 -26.94
N GLY A 405 -2.50 -5.08 -26.84
CA GLY A 405 -3.40 -5.53 -27.91
C GLY A 405 -4.70 -4.72 -27.95
N GLY A 406 -4.88 -3.97 -29.03
CA GLY A 406 -6.08 -3.17 -29.27
C GLY A 406 -7.37 -3.96 -29.48
N GLY A 407 -8.47 -3.35 -29.04
CA GLY A 407 -9.80 -3.53 -29.63
C GLY A 407 -10.62 -4.70 -29.11
N GLY A 408 -11.47 -4.44 -28.12
CA GLY A 408 -12.59 -5.32 -27.77
C GLY A 408 -13.27 -4.90 -26.47
N GLY A 409 -14.41 -4.20 -26.58
CA GLY A 409 -15.23 -3.84 -25.43
C GLY A 409 -15.71 -5.08 -24.66
N GLY A 410 -15.13 -5.29 -23.49
CA GLY A 410 -15.56 -6.29 -22.52
C GLY A 410 -15.22 -5.78 -21.11
N GLN A 411 -16.25 -5.73 -20.25
CA GLN A 411 -16.10 -5.43 -18.83
C GLN A 411 -14.98 -6.28 -18.19
N PRO A 412 -14.03 -5.69 -17.43
CA PRO A 412 -13.08 -6.49 -16.68
C PRO A 412 -13.83 -7.19 -15.53
N GLY A 413 -13.89 -8.52 -15.62
CA GLY A 413 -14.44 -9.41 -14.62
C GLY A 413 -13.41 -9.76 -13.54
N ALA A 414 -13.82 -9.61 -12.29
CA ALA A 414 -13.61 -10.56 -11.18
C ALA A 414 -12.23 -11.23 -11.00
N ASP A 415 -11.15 -10.45 -10.82
CA ASP A 415 -9.94 -10.95 -10.13
C ASP A 415 -9.79 -10.40 -8.69
N ALA A 416 -10.68 -9.48 -8.28
CA ALA A 416 -10.72 -8.89 -6.94
C ALA A 416 -11.21 -9.85 -5.83
N ALA A 417 -11.44 -11.14 -6.13
CA ALA A 417 -12.00 -12.12 -5.19
C ALA A 417 -10.95 -12.99 -4.48
N ALA A 418 -9.65 -12.81 -4.75
CA ALA A 418 -8.62 -13.56 -4.06
C ALA A 418 -8.52 -13.06 -2.61
N ILE A 419 -9.11 -13.83 -1.69
CA ILE A 419 -9.34 -13.57 -0.26
C ILE A 419 -10.68 -12.87 0.03
N SER A 420 -11.78 -13.60 -0.17
CA SER A 420 -13.02 -13.36 0.58
C SER A 420 -12.97 -14.12 1.92
N PRO A 421 -13.39 -13.52 3.05
CA PRO A 421 -13.65 -14.28 4.26
C PRO A 421 -14.85 -15.20 3.99
N GLY A 422 -14.72 -16.48 4.35
CA GLY A 422 -15.74 -17.49 4.11
C GLY A 422 -17.09 -17.09 4.70
N ALA A 423 -18.12 -17.07 3.85
CA ALA A 423 -19.51 -17.11 4.27
C ALA A 423 -19.88 -18.59 4.51
N ASP A 424 -20.43 -18.88 5.69
CA ASP A 424 -21.68 -19.65 5.86
C ASP A 424 -21.95 -19.95 7.34
N GLY A 425 -23.21 -19.73 7.76
CA GLY A 425 -23.72 -20.17 9.06
C GLY A 425 -24.81 -19.26 9.64
N GLY A 426 -26.05 -19.47 9.20
CA GLY A 426 -27.22 -18.66 9.57
C GLY A 426 -27.64 -18.71 11.04
N GLY A 427 -28.31 -17.64 11.46
CA GLY A 427 -28.96 -17.50 12.76
C GLY A 427 -29.92 -16.32 12.75
N THR A 428 -31.19 -16.60 12.48
CA THR A 428 -32.33 -15.68 12.54
C THR A 428 -32.55 -15.14 13.96
N VAL A 429 -32.64 -13.81 14.13
CA VAL A 429 -33.51 -13.20 15.16
C VAL A 429 -34.02 -11.85 14.65
N MET A 430 -35.33 -11.62 14.83
CA MET A 430 -36.08 -10.43 14.43
C MET A 430 -36.02 -9.30 15.46
N ASP A 431 -36.33 -8.09 14.96
CA ASP A 431 -37.01 -6.95 15.64
C ASP A 431 -36.20 -6.17 16.71
N ALA A 432 -36.31 -4.85 16.93
CA ALA A 432 -37.22 -3.81 16.47
C ALA A 432 -36.59 -2.42 16.73
N GLY A 433 -36.93 -1.44 15.89
CA GLY A 433 -37.44 -0.12 16.33
C GLY A 433 -36.50 0.96 16.90
N GLY A 434 -36.58 2.15 16.31
CA GLY A 434 -36.42 3.42 17.05
C GLY A 434 -35.64 4.51 16.32
N GLY A 435 -36.32 5.26 15.45
CA GLY A 435 -35.79 6.48 14.86
C GLY A 435 -35.98 7.72 15.74
N VAL A 436 -35.21 8.78 15.42
CA VAL A 436 -35.39 10.26 15.49
C VAL A 436 -33.98 10.86 15.69
N GLY A 437 -33.54 11.97 15.08
CA GLY A 437 -34.16 12.95 14.21
C GLY A 437 -33.05 13.82 13.60
N ALA A 438 -33.41 14.55 12.55
CA ALA A 438 -32.55 15.51 11.87
C ALA A 438 -32.23 16.73 12.75
N ASP A 439 -31.03 17.28 12.61
CA ASP A 439 -30.91 18.74 12.53
C ASP A 439 -29.72 19.16 11.65
N ALA A 440 -29.96 20.22 10.88
CA ALA A 440 -29.03 20.82 9.95
C ALA A 440 -28.35 22.03 10.61
N GLY A 441 -27.05 22.19 10.40
CA GLY A 441 -26.30 23.37 10.84
C GLY A 441 -24.94 23.43 10.18
N GLY A 442 -24.79 24.31 9.19
CA GLY A 442 -23.54 24.52 8.47
C GLY A 442 -22.47 25.22 9.32
N GLY A 443 -21.23 25.08 8.87
CA GLY A 443 -20.09 25.80 9.40
C GLY A 443 -18.80 25.30 8.78
N GLY A 444 -18.26 26.05 7.82
CA GLY A 444 -16.97 25.76 7.19
C GLY A 444 -15.82 25.80 8.20
N GLY A 445 -14.83 24.96 7.94
CA GLY A 445 -13.56 24.95 8.65
C GLY A 445 -12.61 24.01 7.91
N GLY A 446 -11.72 24.58 7.11
CA GLY A 446 -10.63 23.84 6.49
C GLY A 446 -9.78 23.20 7.58
N ALA A 447 -9.65 21.88 7.54
CA ALA A 447 -8.70 21.17 8.36
C ALA A 447 -7.30 21.44 7.80
N ALA A 448 -6.52 22.25 8.50
CA ALA A 448 -5.08 22.26 8.35
C ALA A 448 -4.53 20.88 8.73
N PRO A 449 -3.54 20.32 8.01
CA PRO A 449 -2.91 19.09 8.43
C PRO A 449 -2.11 19.33 9.72
N GLU A 450 -2.39 18.52 10.73
CA GLU A 450 -1.65 18.45 11.99
C GLU A 450 -0.15 18.15 11.72
N PRO A 451 0.80 18.83 12.40
CA PRO A 451 2.22 18.56 12.23
C PRO A 451 2.60 17.31 13.04
N VAL A 452 2.56 16.14 12.41
CA VAL A 452 3.22 14.94 12.92
C VAL A 452 4.68 14.98 12.48
N THR A 453 5.59 15.24 13.41
CA THR A 453 7.04 15.15 13.18
C THR A 453 7.42 13.72 12.81
N PHE A 454 7.85 13.48 11.57
CA PHE A 454 8.41 12.18 11.16
C PHE A 454 9.88 12.13 11.59
N SER A 455 10.29 11.03 12.20
CA SER A 455 11.70 10.76 12.46
C SER A 455 12.07 9.47 11.74
N CYS A 456 12.76 9.61 10.60
CA CYS A 456 13.51 8.51 9.97
C CYS A 456 14.83 8.29 10.74
N ALA A 457 14.82 8.39 12.07
CA ALA A 457 16.04 8.28 12.85
C ALA A 457 16.60 6.88 12.70
N MET A 458 17.86 6.82 12.26
CA MET A 458 18.78 5.75 12.55
C MET A 458 18.77 5.48 14.05
N GLN A 459 17.93 4.55 14.50
CA GLN A 459 17.97 4.05 15.87
C GLN A 459 19.19 3.13 15.97
N ALA A 460 20.34 3.74 16.23
CA ALA A 460 21.47 3.02 16.80
C ALA A 460 21.03 2.45 18.16
N ASN A 461 20.67 1.16 18.16
CA ASN A 461 20.23 0.43 19.33
C ASN A 461 21.30 0.53 20.43
N LYS A 462 21.06 1.36 21.46
CA LYS A 462 21.88 1.36 22.68
C LYS A 462 21.70 0.00 23.36
N ARG A 463 22.74 -0.84 23.31
CA ARG A 463 22.84 -2.09 24.08
C ARG A 463 22.46 -1.81 25.54
N ARG A 464 21.43 -2.50 26.02
CA ARG A 464 21.18 -2.70 27.46
C ARG A 464 21.94 -3.95 27.88
N ASP A 465 23.15 -3.78 28.41
CA ASP A 465 23.84 -4.83 29.15
C ASP A 465 23.21 -4.99 30.55
N VAL A 466 22.75 -6.19 30.85
CA VAL A 466 22.37 -6.65 32.19
C VAL A 466 23.32 -7.80 32.55
N GLY A 467 24.04 -7.67 33.68
CA GLY A 467 24.73 -8.78 34.32
C GLY A 467 26.21 -8.53 34.60
N GLY A 468 26.53 -8.21 35.86
CA GLY A 468 27.89 -7.89 36.30
C GLY A 468 28.81 -9.09 36.50
N VAL A 469 30.11 -8.81 36.52
CA VAL A 469 31.12 -9.56 37.26
C VAL A 469 32.12 -8.56 37.85
N LEU A 470 32.31 -8.67 39.16
CA LEU A 470 33.24 -7.92 40.00
C LEU A 470 34.66 -8.49 39.81
N VAL A 471 35.63 -7.69 39.37
CA VAL A 471 37.07 -8.01 39.53
C VAL A 471 37.88 -6.74 39.85
N LEU A 472 38.51 -6.78 41.03
CA LEU A 472 39.52 -5.85 41.55
C LEU A 472 40.85 -5.93 40.79
N VAL A 473 41.43 -4.81 40.35
CA VAL A 473 42.88 -4.48 40.29
C VAL A 473 42.95 -2.94 40.16
N GLY A 474 43.59 -2.12 41.01
CA GLY A 474 44.97 -2.13 41.49
C GLY A 474 45.67 -0.87 40.91
N ALA A 475 45.89 0.14 41.75
CA ALA A 475 46.51 1.42 41.37
C ALA A 475 48.00 1.27 41.02
N LEU A 476 48.48 1.99 40.00
CA LEU A 476 49.89 2.32 39.87
C LEU A 476 50.10 3.75 39.35
N ILE A 477 50.74 4.54 40.20
CA ILE A 477 51.28 5.89 39.98
C ILE A 477 52.57 5.74 39.17
N LEU A 478 52.79 6.54 38.12
CA LEU A 478 54.15 6.97 37.75
C LEU A 478 54.10 8.28 36.94
N GLY A 479 54.74 9.31 37.50
CA GLY A 479 54.77 10.66 36.93
C GLY A 479 55.81 10.86 35.83
N ARG A 480 55.72 12.00 35.14
CA ARG A 480 56.86 12.62 34.45
C ARG A 480 56.77 14.14 34.47
N ARG A 481 57.89 14.73 34.92
CA ARG A 481 58.21 16.14 35.12
C ARG A 481 58.16 16.94 33.81
N ARG A 482 57.70 18.20 33.85
CA ARG A 482 58.08 19.26 32.89
C ARG A 482 58.98 20.27 33.59
N SER A 483 60.16 20.48 33.01
CA SER A 483 61.17 21.45 33.41
C SER A 483 60.81 22.82 32.85
N SER A 484 60.80 23.82 33.72
CA SER A 484 60.82 25.25 33.40
C SER A 484 62.25 25.68 33.03
N ARG A 485 62.37 26.59 32.07
CA ARG A 485 63.61 27.35 31.82
C ARG A 485 63.23 28.81 31.54
N THR A 486 63.66 29.68 32.43
CA THR A 486 63.60 31.14 32.35
C THR A 486 64.97 31.70 31.97
N GLY A 487 64.99 32.87 31.31
CA GLY A 487 66.16 33.70 31.00
C GLY A 487 65.97 34.50 29.70
N ARG A 488 65.34 35.69 29.70
CA ARG A 488 65.82 37.06 30.06
C ARG A 488 66.54 37.78 28.89
N SER A 489 65.94 38.85 28.35
CA SER A 489 66.49 40.25 28.33
C SER A 489 65.85 41.14 27.24
N SER A 490 65.08 42.14 27.65
CA SER A 490 65.13 43.57 27.23
C SER A 490 64.03 44.31 27.95
#